data_AF-A0A9X1K7Y8-F1
#
_entry.id   AF-A0A9X1K7Y8-F1
#
_cell.length_a   1.000
_cell.length_b   1.000
_cell.length_c   1.000
_cell.angle_alpha   90.00
_cell.angle_beta   90.00
_cell.angle_gamma   90.00
#
_symmetry.space_group_name_H-M   'P 1'
#
loop_
_entity.id
_entity.type
_entity.pdbx_description
1 polymer ?
#
loop_
_entity_poly.entity_id
_entity_poly.type
_entity_poly.pdbx_seq_one_letter_code
_entity_poly.pdbx_strand_id
1 'polypeptide(L)'
;MTTDTTDLLGHFAWCAQIALGIARHDNIVTNSVQEHIFLMNWLTTAQKKKLFPREIACEIDYLIRLGKQQGIISGLKRKLTFIYKSCSEDISEQSDLFRLTFALEEIKNTGWRSHTLSTADWEKGWEGPFSPAIYIELPALQEAFSDEGKQLKPLHIRITGDSQPISETLNRYNVKHIIISRIPPSS
;
A
#
# COMPACT_ATOMS: atom_id res chain seq x y z
N MET A 1 29.95 -13.04 2.30
CA MET A 1 28.68 -12.75 1.62
C MET A 1 27.89 -11.86 2.55
N THR A 2 27.91 -10.54 2.33
CA THR A 2 27.10 -9.60 3.10
C THR A 2 25.66 -9.75 2.59
N THR A 3 24.79 -10.40 3.36
CA THR A 3 23.36 -10.37 3.09
C THR A 3 22.92 -8.91 3.03
N ASP A 4 22.37 -8.50 1.89
CA ASP A 4 21.84 -7.16 1.71
C ASP A 4 20.72 -6.94 2.73
N THR A 5 20.70 -5.79 3.40
CA THR A 5 19.64 -5.44 4.36
C THR A 5 18.26 -5.48 3.69
N THR A 6 18.24 -5.23 2.38
CA THR A 6 17.06 -5.39 1.51
C THR A 6 16.54 -6.82 1.54
N ASP A 7 17.39 -7.82 1.27
CA ASP A 7 16.99 -9.23 1.29
C ASP A 7 16.48 -9.66 2.67
N LEU A 8 17.10 -9.15 3.74
CA LEU A 8 16.69 -9.43 5.12
C LEU A 8 15.29 -8.88 5.42
N LEU A 9 15.00 -7.65 4.99
CA LEU A 9 13.68 -7.04 5.14
C LEU A 9 12.61 -7.77 4.31
N GLY A 10 12.97 -8.16 3.09
CA GLY A 10 12.14 -8.97 2.23
C GLY A 10 11.75 -10.30 2.86
N HIS A 11 12.75 -11.07 3.32
CA HIS A 11 12.51 -12.33 4.02
C HIS A 11 11.67 -12.17 5.30
N PHE A 12 11.96 -11.13 6.10
CA PHE A 12 11.17 -10.79 7.28
C PHE A 12 9.69 -10.56 6.95
N ALA A 13 9.43 -9.74 5.95
CA ALA A 13 8.08 -9.40 5.54
C ALA A 13 7.33 -10.58 4.91
N TRP A 14 8.03 -11.45 4.20
CA TRP A 14 7.48 -12.72 3.71
C TRP A 14 7.06 -13.63 4.88
N CYS A 15 7.95 -13.84 5.85
CA CYS A 15 7.67 -14.66 7.04
C CYS A 15 6.43 -14.17 7.81
N ALA A 16 6.28 -12.85 7.98
CA ALA A 16 5.12 -12.27 8.65
C ALA A 16 3.80 -12.55 7.89
N GLN A 17 3.83 -12.45 6.56
CA GLN A 17 2.68 -12.72 5.71
C GLN A 17 2.30 -14.20 5.69
N ILE A 18 3.28 -15.10 5.63
CA ILE A 18 3.04 -16.55 5.72
C ILE A 18 2.43 -16.91 7.08
N ALA A 19 2.97 -16.39 8.18
CA ALA A 19 2.41 -16.62 9.51
C ALA A 19 0.95 -16.16 9.62
N LEU A 20 0.62 -15.00 9.04
CA LEU A 20 -0.76 -14.52 8.98
C LEU A 20 -1.65 -15.41 8.09
N GLY A 21 -1.13 -15.90 6.96
CA GLY A 21 -1.82 -16.83 6.07
C GLY A 21 -2.19 -18.14 6.75
N ILE A 22 -1.25 -18.73 7.50
CA ILE A 22 -1.48 -19.94 8.31
C ILE A 22 -2.56 -19.68 9.36
N ALA A 23 -2.47 -18.57 10.10
CA ALA A 23 -3.46 -18.23 11.12
C ALA A 23 -4.89 -18.03 10.56
N ARG A 24 -5.00 -17.54 9.31
CA ARG A 24 -6.29 -17.44 8.61
C ARG A 24 -6.81 -18.80 8.16
N HIS A 25 -5.94 -19.64 7.61
CA HIS A 25 -6.28 -21.02 7.24
C HIS A 25 -6.82 -21.80 8.45
N ASP A 26 -6.22 -21.60 9.62
CA ASP A 26 -6.62 -22.25 10.87
C ASP A 26 -7.82 -21.56 11.55
N ASN A 27 -8.47 -20.60 10.89
CA ASN A 27 -9.60 -19.81 11.40
C ASN A 27 -9.32 -19.04 12.71
N ILE A 28 -8.05 -18.81 13.05
CA ILE A 28 -7.62 -18.00 14.21
C ILE A 28 -7.85 -16.51 13.91
N VAL A 29 -7.66 -16.10 12.65
CA VAL A 29 -7.85 -14.72 12.17
C VAL A 29 -8.90 -14.71 11.06
N THR A 30 -10.06 -14.11 11.33
CA THR A 30 -11.19 -14.02 10.38
C THR A 30 -11.56 -12.58 10.01
N ASN A 31 -11.06 -11.58 10.75
CA ASN A 31 -11.37 -10.17 10.50
C ASN A 31 -10.15 -9.24 10.71
N SER A 32 -10.31 -7.98 10.30
CA SER A 32 -9.25 -6.96 10.33
C SER A 32 -8.73 -6.61 11.74
N VAL A 33 -9.58 -6.73 12.77
CA VAL A 33 -9.18 -6.49 14.17
C VAL A 33 -8.23 -7.61 14.62
N GLN A 34 -8.63 -8.86 14.39
CA GLN A 34 -7.82 -10.04 14.72
C GLN A 34 -6.51 -10.07 13.94
N GLU A 35 -6.52 -9.64 12.67
CA GLU A 35 -5.31 -9.50 11.87
C GLU A 35 -4.31 -8.54 12.51
N HIS A 36 -4.78 -7.35 12.94
CA HIS A 36 -3.91 -6.38 13.58
C HIS A 36 -3.33 -6.93 14.90
N ILE A 37 -4.17 -7.55 15.75
CA ILE A 37 -3.73 -8.16 17.01
C ILE A 37 -2.71 -9.27 16.76
N PHE A 38 -2.97 -10.14 15.79
CA PHE A 38 -2.07 -11.23 15.42
C PHE A 38 -0.71 -10.68 15.00
N LEU A 39 -0.68 -9.72 14.07
CA LEU A 39 0.57 -9.12 13.60
C LEU A 39 1.33 -8.41 14.71
N MET A 40 0.64 -7.67 15.60
CA MET A 40 1.28 -7.04 16.75
C MET A 40 1.94 -8.06 17.69
N ASN A 41 1.27 -9.18 17.96
CA ASN A 41 1.81 -10.25 18.79
C ASN A 41 2.99 -10.96 18.10
N TRP A 42 2.86 -11.22 16.80
CA TRP A 42 3.91 -11.83 16.00
C TRP A 42 5.17 -10.96 15.95
N LEU A 43 5.03 -9.66 15.65
CA LEU A 43 6.14 -8.70 15.62
C LEU A 43 6.83 -8.58 16.98
N THR A 44 6.04 -8.46 18.05
CA THR A 44 6.57 -8.39 19.42
C THR A 44 7.33 -9.67 19.78
N THR A 45 6.84 -10.82 19.36
CA THR A 45 7.48 -12.12 19.60
C THR A 45 8.77 -12.26 18.80
N ALA A 46 8.75 -11.88 17.51
CA ALA A 46 9.92 -11.89 16.64
C ALA A 46 11.05 -11.03 17.21
N GLN A 47 10.72 -9.82 17.69
CA GLN A 47 11.68 -8.91 18.31
C GLN A 47 12.23 -9.48 19.63
N LYS A 48 11.37 -9.96 20.52
CA LYS A 48 11.77 -10.51 21.83
C LYS A 48 12.66 -11.75 21.69
N LYS A 49 12.31 -12.64 20.76
CA LYS A 49 13.06 -13.87 20.51
C LYS A 49 14.27 -13.67 19.59
N LYS A 50 14.51 -12.45 19.08
CA LYS A 50 15.58 -12.12 18.13
C LYS A 50 15.58 -13.07 16.93
N LEU A 51 14.40 -13.32 16.35
CA LEU A 51 14.23 -14.27 15.23
C LEU A 51 14.88 -13.78 13.94
N PHE A 52 15.19 -12.48 13.86
CA PHE A 52 15.80 -11.85 12.69
C PHE A 52 17.13 -11.17 13.06
N PRO A 53 18.01 -10.95 12.08
CA PRO A 53 19.29 -10.26 12.30
C PRO A 53 19.12 -8.87 12.90
N ARG A 54 20.16 -8.39 13.59
CA ARG A 54 20.13 -7.11 14.33
C ARG A 54 19.95 -5.91 13.40
N GLU A 55 20.39 -6.05 12.15
CA GLU A 55 20.36 -5.06 11.08
C GLU A 55 18.94 -4.53 10.82
N ILE A 56 17.92 -5.39 10.99
CA ILE A 56 16.51 -5.03 10.75
C ILE A 56 15.71 -4.83 12.05
N ALA A 57 16.37 -4.91 13.21
CA ALA A 57 15.70 -4.80 14.51
C ALA A 57 15.05 -3.41 14.72
N CYS A 58 15.59 -2.38 14.10
CA CYS A 58 15.04 -1.02 14.12
C CYS A 58 13.71 -0.95 13.35
N GLU A 59 13.63 -1.57 12.18
CA GLU A 59 12.43 -1.63 11.34
C GLU A 59 11.30 -2.40 12.03
N ILE A 60 11.62 -3.53 12.67
CA ILE A 60 10.63 -4.29 13.46
C ILE A 60 10.09 -3.43 14.60
N ASP A 61 10.97 -2.73 15.33
CA ASP A 61 10.59 -1.85 16.42
C ASP A 61 9.74 -0.66 15.94
N TYR A 62 10.06 -0.08 14.78
CA TYR A 62 9.24 0.95 14.13
C TYR A 62 7.82 0.43 13.83
N LEU A 63 7.68 -0.75 13.24
CA LEU A 63 6.37 -1.35 12.95
C LEU A 63 5.56 -1.60 14.23
N ILE A 64 6.21 -2.05 15.30
CA ILE A 64 5.56 -2.24 16.62
C ILE A 64 5.06 -0.90 17.17
N ARG A 65 5.90 0.14 17.17
CA ARG A 65 5.51 1.48 17.66
C ARG A 65 4.36 2.05 16.85
N LEU A 66 4.44 1.96 15.53
CA LEU A 66 3.41 2.43 14.62
C LEU A 66 2.07 1.72 14.86
N GLY A 67 2.10 0.39 14.99
CA GLY A 67 0.92 -0.41 15.29
C GLY A 67 0.29 -0.03 16.63
N LYS A 68 1.10 0.21 17.67
CA LYS A 68 0.60 0.68 18.98
C LYS A 68 -0.06 2.06 18.92
N GLN A 69 0.52 2.98 18.16
CA GLN A 69 0.04 4.37 18.09
C GLN A 69 -1.24 4.51 17.26
N GLN A 70 -1.36 3.76 16.17
CA GLN A 70 -2.44 3.95 15.20
C GLN A 70 -3.47 2.80 15.19
N GLY A 71 -3.23 1.73 15.96
CA GLY A 71 -4.09 0.55 15.98
C GLY A 71 -4.31 -0.01 14.58
N ILE A 72 -5.54 -0.40 14.25
CA ILE A 72 -5.90 -0.97 12.95
C ILE A 72 -5.59 -0.01 11.79
N ILE A 73 -5.64 1.30 12.03
CA ILE A 73 -5.38 2.34 11.02
C ILE A 73 -3.91 2.30 10.54
N SER A 74 -3.00 1.76 11.34
CA SER A 74 -1.59 1.55 10.94
C SER A 74 -1.42 0.72 9.67
N GLY A 75 -2.40 -0.13 9.34
CA GLY A 75 -2.38 -0.96 8.14
C GLY A 75 -1.17 -1.91 8.09
N LEU A 76 -0.76 -2.51 9.22
CA LEU A 76 0.45 -3.33 9.32
C LEU A 76 0.59 -4.37 8.21
N LYS A 77 -0.47 -5.09 7.85
CA LYS A 77 -0.44 -6.03 6.73
C LYS A 77 -0.02 -5.35 5.44
N ARG A 78 -0.63 -4.21 5.09
CA ARG A 78 -0.28 -3.45 3.88
C ARG A 78 1.18 -3.02 3.90
N LYS A 79 1.70 -2.58 5.04
CA LYS A 79 3.12 -2.21 5.20
C LYS A 79 4.06 -3.40 5.05
N LEU A 80 3.72 -4.56 5.63
CA LEU A 80 4.50 -5.78 5.45
C LEU A 80 4.48 -6.25 3.99
N THR A 81 3.31 -6.24 3.34
CA THR A 81 3.22 -6.54 1.90
C THR A 81 4.05 -5.55 1.08
N PHE A 82 4.04 -4.26 1.42
CA PHE A 82 4.89 -3.26 0.77
C PHE A 82 6.38 -3.56 0.94
N ILE A 83 6.85 -3.83 2.17
CA ILE A 83 8.25 -4.17 2.44
C ILE A 83 8.67 -5.40 1.62
N TYR A 84 7.86 -6.47 1.63
CA TYR A 84 8.19 -7.68 0.87
C TYR A 84 8.37 -7.38 -0.61
N LYS A 85 7.45 -6.62 -1.20
CA LYS A 85 7.44 -6.38 -2.65
C LYS A 85 8.48 -5.37 -3.09
N SER A 86 8.87 -4.43 -2.22
CA SER A 86 10.02 -3.55 -2.46
C SER A 86 11.36 -4.27 -2.37
N CYS A 87 11.42 -5.39 -1.65
CA CYS A 87 12.66 -6.04 -1.27
C CYS A 87 12.87 -7.43 -1.87
N SER A 88 11.88 -8.03 -2.53
CA SER A 88 11.96 -9.44 -2.97
C SER A 88 11.32 -9.75 -4.32
N GLU A 89 10.57 -8.81 -4.91
CA GLU A 89 10.03 -8.98 -6.25
C GLU A 89 10.47 -7.78 -7.10
N ASP A 90 10.78 -8.00 -8.38
CA ASP A 90 10.83 -6.88 -9.31
C ASP A 90 9.40 -6.32 -9.38
N ILE A 91 9.20 -5.10 -8.89
CA ILE A 91 7.91 -4.42 -8.94
C ILE A 91 7.39 -4.39 -10.38
N SER A 92 8.27 -4.40 -11.38
CA SER A 92 7.92 -4.47 -12.80
C SER A 92 7.17 -5.76 -13.19
N GLU A 93 7.38 -6.87 -12.48
CA GLU A 93 6.77 -8.18 -12.73
C GLU A 93 5.44 -8.40 -11.97
N GLN A 94 5.07 -7.47 -11.08
CA GLN A 94 3.82 -7.53 -10.34
C GLN A 94 2.61 -7.09 -11.18
N SER A 95 1.39 -7.47 -10.79
CA SER A 95 0.17 -7.12 -11.51
C SER A 95 -0.03 -5.61 -11.64
N ASP A 96 -0.73 -5.16 -12.68
CA ASP A 96 -0.92 -3.74 -12.97
C ASP A 96 -1.59 -3.01 -11.80
N LEU A 97 -2.61 -3.62 -11.18
CA LEU A 97 -3.30 -3.09 -10.00
C LEU A 97 -2.35 -2.99 -8.80
N PHE A 98 -1.45 -3.96 -8.65
CA PHE A 98 -0.45 -3.91 -7.60
C PHE A 98 0.51 -2.74 -7.81
N ARG A 99 1.07 -2.58 -9.01
CA ARG A 99 1.97 -1.48 -9.35
C ARG A 99 1.30 -0.12 -9.14
N LEU A 100 0.02 0.02 -9.52
CA LEU A 100 -0.78 1.22 -9.25
C LEU A 100 -0.93 1.46 -7.74
N THR A 101 -1.33 0.44 -6.98
CA THR A 101 -1.50 0.56 -5.52
C THR A 101 -0.20 0.97 -4.85
N PHE A 102 0.92 0.38 -5.27
CA PHE A 102 2.26 0.71 -4.79
C PHE A 102 2.62 2.17 -5.05
N ALA A 103 2.45 2.62 -6.29
CA ALA A 103 2.71 4.01 -6.67
C ALA A 103 1.85 4.99 -5.86
N LEU A 104 0.57 4.68 -5.62
CA LEU A 104 -0.33 5.51 -4.81
C LEU A 104 0.09 5.57 -3.34
N GLU A 105 0.57 4.47 -2.77
CA GLU A 105 1.09 4.48 -1.39
C GLU A 105 2.38 5.29 -1.27
N GLU A 106 3.26 5.23 -2.26
CA GLU A 106 4.46 6.09 -2.28
C GLU A 106 4.08 7.58 -2.38
N ILE A 107 3.14 7.93 -3.25
CA ILE A 107 2.62 9.29 -3.36
C ILE A 107 2.02 9.76 -2.03
N LYS A 108 1.28 8.91 -1.30
CA LYS A 108 0.76 9.26 0.03
C LYS A 108 1.86 9.57 1.04
N ASN A 109 3.00 8.89 0.96
CA ASN A 109 4.13 9.13 1.85
C ASN A 109 4.81 10.49 1.62
N THR A 110 4.54 11.17 0.50
CA THR A 110 5.00 12.55 0.25
C THR A 110 4.00 13.62 0.70
N GLY A 111 2.92 13.22 1.39
CA GLY A 111 1.92 14.12 1.96
C GLY A 111 0.59 14.17 1.18
N TRP A 112 0.47 13.46 0.06
CA TRP A 112 -0.78 13.41 -0.70
C TRP A 112 -1.87 12.62 0.02
N ARG A 113 -3.12 13.04 -0.19
CA ARG A 113 -4.30 12.26 0.19
C ARG A 113 -4.87 11.50 -1.00
N SER A 114 -5.59 10.42 -0.74
CA SER A 114 -6.32 9.67 -1.77
C SER A 114 -7.74 9.39 -1.30
N HIS A 115 -8.69 9.62 -2.19
CA HIS A 115 -10.11 9.43 -1.96
C HIS A 115 -10.69 8.53 -3.05
N THR A 116 -11.44 7.51 -2.64
CA THR A 116 -12.27 6.74 -3.57
C THR A 116 -13.70 7.27 -3.49
N LEU A 117 -14.28 7.61 -4.64
CA LEU A 117 -15.56 8.30 -4.76
C LEU A 117 -16.64 7.38 -5.32
N SER A 118 -17.90 7.64 -4.95
CA SER A 118 -19.06 7.09 -5.66
C SER A 118 -19.21 7.78 -7.02
N THR A 119 -19.97 7.21 -7.96
CA THR A 119 -20.29 7.87 -9.23
C THR A 119 -20.96 9.22 -9.03
N ALA A 120 -21.86 9.32 -8.04
CA ALA A 120 -22.52 10.59 -7.73
C ALA A 120 -21.54 11.67 -7.25
N ASP A 121 -20.59 11.32 -6.37
CA ASP A 121 -19.58 12.28 -5.89
C ASP A 121 -18.57 12.64 -6.99
N TRP A 122 -18.23 11.68 -7.86
CA TRP A 122 -17.40 11.91 -9.02
C TRP A 122 -18.04 12.86 -10.03
N GLU A 123 -19.31 12.65 -10.40
CA GLU A 123 -20.04 13.51 -11.32
C GLU A 123 -20.23 14.93 -10.77
N LYS A 124 -20.47 15.06 -9.46
CA LYS A 124 -20.56 16.36 -8.76
C LYS A 124 -19.25 17.11 -8.66
N GLY A 125 -18.12 16.47 -8.97
CA GLY A 125 -16.81 17.08 -8.78
C GLY A 125 -16.45 17.26 -7.32
N TRP A 126 -16.85 16.33 -6.44
CA TRP A 126 -16.54 16.44 -5.02
C TRP A 126 -15.01 16.47 -4.79
N GLU A 127 -14.61 17.39 -3.91
CA GLU A 127 -13.22 17.57 -3.49
C GLU A 127 -13.10 17.40 -1.97
N GLY A 128 -12.02 16.75 -1.57
CA GLY A 128 -11.62 16.63 -0.17
C GLY A 128 -11.00 17.94 0.35
N PRO A 129 -11.05 18.19 1.67
CA PRO A 129 -10.59 19.45 2.26
C PRO A 129 -9.06 19.61 2.30
N PHE A 130 -8.31 18.62 1.81
CA PHE A 130 -6.86 18.58 1.86
C PHE A 130 -6.28 18.53 0.46
N SER A 131 -5.26 19.36 0.21
CA SER A 131 -4.44 19.37 -1.00
C SER A 131 -2.97 19.19 -0.60
N PRO A 132 -2.17 18.40 -1.33
CA PRO A 132 -2.53 17.76 -2.59
C PRO A 132 -3.30 16.44 -2.42
N ALA A 133 -4.19 16.11 -3.36
CA ALA A 133 -5.02 14.91 -3.29
C ALA A 133 -5.31 14.25 -4.65
N ILE A 134 -5.56 12.94 -4.62
CA ILE A 134 -5.96 12.10 -5.75
C ILE A 134 -7.38 11.59 -5.49
N TYR A 135 -8.23 11.65 -6.50
CA TYR A 135 -9.60 11.13 -6.49
C TYR A 135 -9.77 10.06 -7.55
N ILE A 136 -10.39 8.95 -7.18
CA ILE A 136 -10.62 7.79 -8.04
C ILE A 136 -12.08 7.36 -7.90
N GLU A 137 -12.81 7.23 -9.00
CA GLU A 137 -14.16 6.66 -8.96
C GLU A 137 -14.12 5.15 -8.69
N LEU A 138 -14.84 4.66 -7.68
CA LEU A 138 -14.79 3.25 -7.25
C LEU A 138 -15.28 2.29 -8.35
N PRO A 139 -16.45 2.48 -8.99
CA PRO A 139 -16.87 1.63 -10.11
C PRO A 139 -15.85 1.61 -11.26
N ALA A 140 -15.31 2.77 -11.64
CA ALA A 140 -14.30 2.84 -12.70
C ALA A 140 -13.02 2.07 -12.34
N LEU A 141 -12.58 2.13 -11.08
CA LEU A 141 -11.44 1.35 -10.58
C LEU A 141 -11.73 -0.16 -10.65
N GLN A 142 -12.91 -0.59 -10.24
CA GLN A 142 -13.29 -2.01 -10.26
C GLN A 142 -13.39 -2.56 -11.69
N GLU A 143 -13.91 -1.76 -12.63
CA GLU A 143 -14.00 -2.18 -14.03
C GLU A 143 -12.66 -2.05 -14.78
N ALA A 144 -11.71 -1.25 -14.29
CA ALA A 144 -10.43 -1.03 -14.93
C ALA A 144 -9.46 -2.21 -14.77
N PHE A 145 -9.70 -3.11 -13.82
CA PHE A 145 -8.80 -4.23 -13.51
C PHE A 145 -9.55 -5.55 -13.43
N SER A 146 -8.91 -6.65 -13.84
CA SER A 146 -9.43 -8.01 -13.62
C SER A 146 -9.25 -8.44 -12.16
N ASP A 147 -9.84 -9.57 -11.80
CA ASP A 147 -9.68 -10.18 -10.47
C ASP A 147 -8.21 -10.53 -10.17
N GLU A 148 -7.41 -10.84 -11.20
CA GLU A 148 -5.96 -11.07 -11.11
C GLU A 148 -5.15 -9.76 -11.11
N GLY A 149 -5.80 -8.60 -11.20
CA GLY A 149 -5.18 -7.29 -11.17
C GLY A 149 -4.54 -6.86 -12.49
N LYS A 150 -4.89 -7.48 -13.62
CA LYS A 150 -4.49 -7.02 -14.95
C LYS A 150 -5.35 -5.84 -15.37
N GLN A 151 -4.74 -4.79 -15.93
CA GLN A 151 -5.47 -3.63 -16.41
C GLN A 151 -6.22 -3.96 -17.71
N LEU A 152 -7.53 -3.76 -17.70
CA LEU A 152 -8.44 -4.04 -18.81
C LEU A 152 -8.76 -2.78 -19.63
N LYS A 153 -8.82 -1.61 -18.98
CA LYS A 153 -9.09 -0.32 -19.61
C LYS A 153 -8.40 0.84 -18.89
N PRO A 154 -8.26 2.00 -19.54
CA PRO A 154 -7.68 3.16 -18.90
C PRO A 154 -8.46 3.57 -17.64
N LEU A 155 -7.73 3.95 -16.59
CA LEU A 155 -8.31 4.48 -15.36
C LEU A 155 -8.17 6.01 -15.35
N HIS A 156 -9.28 6.71 -15.20
CA HIS A 156 -9.27 8.16 -15.02
C HIS A 156 -9.11 8.50 -13.54
N ILE A 157 -8.13 9.35 -13.23
CA ILE A 157 -7.95 9.93 -11.90
C ILE A 157 -8.02 11.44 -11.99
N ARG A 158 -8.58 12.06 -10.96
CA ARG A 158 -8.55 13.51 -10.77
C ARG A 158 -7.55 13.87 -9.69
N ILE A 159 -6.92 15.02 -9.83
CA ILE A 159 -5.96 15.51 -8.83
C ILE A 159 -6.21 16.98 -8.50
N THR A 160 -5.94 17.33 -7.25
CA THR A 160 -5.72 18.71 -6.78
C THR A 160 -4.27 18.79 -6.31
N GLY A 161 -3.43 19.56 -7.02
CA GLY A 161 -1.98 19.58 -6.78
C GLY A 161 -1.16 19.48 -8.06
N ASP A 162 0.16 19.34 -7.94
CA ASP A 162 1.08 19.20 -9.08
C ASP A 162 1.00 17.79 -9.68
N SER A 163 0.79 17.69 -11.00
CA SER A 163 0.74 16.40 -11.71
C SER A 163 2.12 15.78 -11.93
N GLN A 164 3.19 16.56 -11.85
CA GLN A 164 4.54 16.08 -12.18
C GLN A 164 5.02 14.97 -11.24
N PRO A 165 4.97 15.12 -9.89
CA PRO A 165 5.39 14.06 -8.97
C PRO A 165 4.59 12.75 -9.13
N ILE A 166 3.30 12.87 -9.46
CA ILE A 166 2.44 11.71 -9.72
C ILE A 166 2.91 11.00 -10.99
N SER A 167 3.08 11.75 -12.07
CA SER A 167 3.46 11.19 -13.38
C SER A 167 4.81 10.49 -13.31
N GLU A 168 5.79 11.09 -12.62
CA GLU A 168 7.11 10.50 -12.39
C GLU A 168 7.02 9.18 -11.61
N THR A 169 6.23 9.15 -10.54
CA THR A 169 6.04 7.94 -9.72
C THR A 169 5.34 6.83 -10.50
N LEU A 170 4.27 7.14 -11.23
CA LEU A 170 3.56 6.17 -12.06
C LEU A 170 4.47 5.59 -13.16
N ASN A 171 5.27 6.42 -13.81
CA ASN A 171 6.22 5.98 -14.83
C ASN A 171 7.31 5.07 -14.24
N ARG A 172 7.85 5.42 -13.06
CA ARG A 172 8.87 4.62 -12.38
C ARG A 172 8.42 3.18 -12.12
N TYR A 173 7.15 3.00 -11.76
CA TYR A 173 6.57 1.68 -11.49
C TYR A 173 5.84 1.07 -12.67
N ASN A 174 6.07 1.59 -13.89
CA ASN A 174 5.47 1.08 -15.11
C ASN A 174 3.93 0.95 -15.01
N VAL A 175 3.30 1.92 -14.34
CA VAL A 175 1.84 2.03 -14.22
C VAL A 175 1.35 2.73 -15.48
N LYS A 176 0.64 1.99 -16.32
CA LYS A 176 0.21 2.45 -17.64
C LYS A 176 -1.26 2.85 -17.64
N HIS A 177 -1.68 3.50 -18.73
CA HIS A 177 -3.09 3.81 -19.01
C HIS A 177 -3.82 4.52 -17.87
N ILE A 178 -3.13 5.40 -17.14
CA ILE A 178 -3.74 6.33 -16.20
C ILE A 178 -3.95 7.66 -16.91
N ILE A 179 -5.19 8.11 -16.96
CA ILE A 179 -5.55 9.44 -17.47
C ILE A 179 -5.61 10.36 -16.25
N ILE A 180 -4.86 11.45 -16.25
CA ILE A 180 -4.82 12.42 -15.14
C ILE A 180 -5.52 13.69 -15.60
N SER A 181 -6.56 14.10 -14.88
CA SER A 181 -7.16 15.43 -15.02
C SER A 181 -6.92 16.26 -13.76
N ARG A 182 -6.57 17.52 -13.95
CA ARG A 182 -6.39 18.48 -12.86
C ARG A 182 -7.73 19.16 -12.59
N ILE A 183 -8.20 19.12 -11.35
CA ILE A 183 -9.36 19.91 -10.95
C ILE A 183 -8.87 21.36 -10.80
N PRO A 184 -9.45 22.33 -11.51
CA PRO A 184 -9.08 23.73 -11.34
C PRO A 184 -9.44 24.18 -9.93
N PRO A 185 -8.62 25.05 -9.29
CA PRO A 185 -8.96 25.55 -7.96
C PRO A 185 -10.30 26.30 -8.02
N SER A 186 -11.20 25.97 -7.09
CA SER A 186 -12.44 26.72 -6.88
C SER A 186 -12.07 28.18 -6.63
N SER A 187 -12.46 29.07 -7.55
CA SER A 187 -12.20 30.52 -7.48
C SER A 187 -13.05 31.20 -6.43
#